data_AF-A0A1A8UR90-F1
#
_entry.id   AF-A0A1A8UR90-F1
#
_cell.length_a   1.000
_cell.length_b   1.000
_cell.length_c   1.000
_cell.angle_alpha   90.00
_cell.angle_beta   90.00
_cell.angle_gamma   90.00
#
_symmetry.space_group_name_H-M   'P 1'
#
loop_
_entity.id
_entity.type
_entity.pdbx_description
1 polymer ?
#
loop_
_entity_poly.entity_id
_entity_poly.type
_entity_poly.pdbx_seq_one_letter_code
_entity_poly.pdbx_strand_id
1 'polypeptide(L)'
;MEPPAGPGPGPVELEVTAENVESALYQLYFDPDMEHKNVAQKWLTQAQSSAQAWRFCWVLLGPDKIPEVQFFGASTLHVKISRHWGDLLSVQHDDLRMQLLSHILHFSSGPKMVLTRLCVALASMALNLIPQAWSQPVADMVKAFQPQKPDSEDGAKACQDPHSHCMTLLELLTVLPEEFQSCRLAQARRAQLRDALTGEWSVVCTVLRQLLQSQDSSDQVKEKVLRCLSSWVGLDVPLGGSHELVQDCFSTLSNPALFGTAVETIVDSISQPDCQRYVNALLSLMPLVLGLYEQLKAAAQDGDMETSHGICRIAVALGETHSRVLLEQLDHWQEYLALVNMILFCTGMPGHFPVNETTSSLTLTFWYTLQDDILSFDEEKQAVYLQVYRPVYFQLVDVLLRKSHYPCQEEYTSWSSDDKEQFRIYRVDISDTLMYVYEMLGAELLSNLYDRLGRQLMDPQLSAVWQETEALLFGFQSIAETIDVNYSDVIPGLIGLIPRINISNVMLADTVMYTIGSLAEWLSDHPVMLGGILTM
;
A
#
# COMPACT_ATOMS: atom_id res chain seq x y z
N MET A 1 67.35 31.18 -7.92
CA MET A 1 66.24 31.55 -7.03
C MET A 1 64.99 31.65 -7.88
N GLU A 2 63.93 30.87 -7.78
CA GLU A 2 63.58 29.56 -7.24
C GLU A 2 62.28 29.25 -8.02
N PRO A 3 62.02 28.03 -8.52
CA PRO A 3 60.86 27.79 -9.37
C PRO A 3 59.57 27.85 -8.53
N PRO A 4 58.41 28.15 -9.14
CA PRO A 4 57.14 28.19 -8.43
C PRO A 4 56.86 26.82 -7.80
N ALA A 5 56.45 26.85 -6.54
CA ALA A 5 56.04 25.68 -5.78
C ALA A 5 55.02 24.87 -6.58
N GLY A 6 55.30 23.58 -6.76
CA GLY A 6 54.48 22.66 -7.53
C GLY A 6 53.06 22.52 -6.97
N PRO A 7 52.16 21.91 -7.75
CA PRO A 7 50.83 21.55 -7.25
C PRO A 7 51.02 20.67 -6.02
N GLY A 8 50.26 20.96 -4.95
CA GLY A 8 50.25 20.17 -3.73
C GLY A 8 50.04 18.68 -4.02
N PRO A 9 50.53 17.79 -3.14
CA PRO A 9 50.63 16.37 -3.46
C PRO A 9 49.24 15.77 -3.75
N GLY A 10 49.11 15.15 -4.92
CA GLY A 10 48.14 14.09 -5.17
C GLY A 10 48.38 12.87 -4.25
N PRO A 11 47.48 11.88 -4.25
CA PRO A 11 47.02 11.13 -3.08
C PRO A 11 48.15 10.33 -2.42
N VAL A 12 48.76 10.93 -1.40
CA VAL A 12 49.55 10.23 -0.39
C VAL A 12 48.57 9.72 0.66
N GLU A 13 48.76 8.48 1.09
CA GLU A 13 48.06 7.75 2.16
C GLU A 13 47.65 8.66 3.33
N LEU A 14 46.47 9.29 3.23
CA LEU A 14 45.88 10.01 4.35
C LEU A 14 45.60 8.98 5.45
N GLU A 15 46.29 9.11 6.58
CA GLU A 15 46.00 8.30 7.75
C GLU A 15 44.52 8.44 8.12
N VAL A 16 43.88 7.33 8.45
CA VAL A 16 42.46 7.32 8.81
C VAL A 16 42.29 7.83 10.24
N THR A 17 42.22 9.15 10.37
CA THR A 17 41.98 9.89 11.62
C THR A 17 40.62 10.61 11.57
N ALA A 18 40.06 10.96 12.74
CA ALA A 18 38.78 11.68 12.79
C ALA A 18 38.84 13.03 12.05
N GLU A 19 39.97 13.75 12.15
CA GLU A 19 40.20 15.05 11.50
C GLU A 19 40.24 14.93 9.98
N ASN A 20 40.94 13.91 9.45
CA ASN A 20 40.99 13.67 8.00
C ASN A 20 39.64 13.21 7.45
N VAL A 21 38.90 12.42 8.23
CA VAL A 21 37.52 12.03 7.88
C VAL A 21 36.60 13.22 7.84
N GLU A 22 36.67 14.10 8.84
CA GLU A 22 35.90 15.34 8.86
C GLU A 22 36.25 16.23 7.65
N SER A 23 37.53 16.45 7.36
CA SER A 23 37.98 17.22 6.18
C SER A 23 37.45 16.65 4.86
N ALA A 24 37.51 15.33 4.68
CA ALA A 24 36.98 14.66 3.50
C ALA A 24 35.44 14.78 3.40
N LEU A 25 34.73 14.80 4.53
CA LEU A 25 33.28 15.05 4.54
C LEU A 25 32.96 16.50 4.14
N TYR A 26 33.74 17.47 4.61
CA TYR A 26 33.59 18.86 4.17
C TYR A 26 33.81 18.99 2.66
N GLN A 27 34.80 18.30 2.10
CA GLN A 27 35.02 18.24 0.66
C GLN A 27 33.82 17.59 -0.06
N LEU A 28 33.31 16.47 0.44
CA LEU A 28 32.17 15.78 -0.18
C LEU A 28 30.90 16.63 -0.22
N TYR A 29 30.59 17.32 0.88
CA TYR A 29 29.34 18.09 0.99
C TYR A 29 29.42 19.48 0.36
N PHE A 30 30.55 20.19 0.52
CA PHE A 30 30.62 21.62 0.22
C PHE A 30 31.53 22.01 -0.96
N ASP A 31 32.39 21.11 -1.47
CA ASP A 31 33.21 21.42 -2.64
C ASP A 31 32.31 21.55 -3.89
N PRO A 32 32.43 22.59 -4.73
CA PRO A 32 31.65 22.69 -5.98
C PRO A 32 32.11 21.70 -7.07
N ASP A 33 33.32 21.16 -7.00
CA ASP A 33 33.88 20.26 -8.01
C ASP A 33 33.43 18.80 -7.80
N MET A 34 32.77 18.24 -8.83
CA MET A 34 32.30 16.85 -8.81
C MET A 34 33.43 15.83 -8.77
N GLU A 35 34.60 16.11 -9.34
CA GLU A 35 35.74 15.18 -9.29
C GLU A 35 36.30 15.08 -7.87
N HIS A 36 36.38 16.21 -7.16
CA HIS A 36 36.77 16.25 -5.76
C HIS A 36 35.78 15.49 -4.86
N LYS A 37 34.47 15.65 -5.09
CA LYS A 37 33.46 14.85 -4.39
C LYS A 37 33.62 13.35 -4.63
N ASN A 38 33.87 12.95 -5.87
CA ASN A 38 34.09 11.55 -6.22
C ASN A 38 35.32 10.95 -5.52
N VAL A 39 36.41 11.72 -5.43
CA VAL A 39 37.64 11.31 -4.72
C VAL A 39 37.36 11.18 -3.23
N ALA A 40 36.73 12.19 -2.61
CA ALA A 40 36.36 12.17 -1.20
C ALA A 40 35.44 10.98 -0.86
N GLN A 41 34.41 10.72 -1.67
CA GLN A 41 33.50 9.59 -1.47
C GLN A 41 34.22 8.24 -1.53
N LYS A 42 35.12 8.04 -2.50
CA LYS A 42 35.91 6.80 -2.60
C LYS A 42 36.79 6.60 -1.37
N TRP A 43 37.47 7.64 -0.92
CA TRP A 43 38.33 7.58 0.25
C TRP A 43 37.52 7.35 1.55
N LEU A 44 36.40 8.05 1.72
CA LEU A 44 35.48 7.85 2.86
C LEU A 44 34.92 6.42 2.91
N THR A 45 34.61 5.83 1.76
CA THR A 45 34.17 4.42 1.68
C THR A 45 35.25 3.46 2.17
N GLN A 46 36.53 3.74 1.85
CA GLN A 46 37.67 2.97 2.36
C GLN A 46 37.89 3.22 3.86
N ALA A 47 37.72 4.46 4.32
CA ALA A 47 37.81 4.80 5.74
C ALA A 47 36.74 4.05 6.57
N GLN A 48 35.51 3.89 6.07
CA GLN A 48 34.45 3.15 6.75
C GLN A 48 34.76 1.66 6.95
N SER A 49 35.47 1.02 6.01
CA SER A 49 35.82 -0.39 6.12
C SER A 49 37.07 -0.63 6.99
N SER A 50 37.90 0.40 7.21
CA SER A 50 39.13 0.33 8.00
C SER A 50 38.93 -0.08 9.47
N ALA A 51 39.95 -0.61 10.16
CA ALA A 51 39.84 -0.94 11.59
C ALA A 51 39.64 0.31 12.48
N GLN A 52 40.18 1.45 12.04
CA GLN A 52 40.11 2.75 12.73
C GLN A 52 38.67 3.27 12.83
N ALA A 53 37.77 2.83 11.94
CA ALA A 53 36.35 3.20 11.97
C ALA A 53 35.65 2.87 13.26
N TRP A 54 36.04 1.82 14.00
CA TRP A 54 35.48 1.53 15.32
C TRP A 54 35.78 2.62 16.37
N ARG A 55 36.77 3.48 16.13
CA ARG A 55 37.18 4.56 17.05
C ARG A 55 36.72 5.92 16.56
N PHE A 56 37.01 6.29 15.31
CA PHE A 56 36.71 7.64 14.84
C PHE A 56 35.21 7.91 14.75
N CYS A 57 34.37 6.90 14.49
CA CYS A 57 32.92 7.09 14.35
C CYS A 57 32.28 7.74 15.60
N TRP A 58 32.76 7.39 16.79
CA TRP A 58 32.31 7.97 18.05
C TRP A 58 32.78 9.43 18.22
N VAL A 59 33.96 9.76 17.73
CA VAL A 59 34.48 11.14 17.73
C VAL A 59 33.63 12.03 16.82
N LEU A 60 33.19 11.51 15.67
CA LEU A 60 32.33 12.24 14.74
C LEU A 60 30.91 12.47 15.28
N LEU A 61 30.48 11.71 16.28
CA LEU A 61 29.22 11.92 17.00
C LEU A 61 29.32 13.00 18.09
N GLY A 62 30.45 13.71 18.18
CA GLY A 62 30.63 14.82 19.11
C GLY A 62 29.60 15.94 18.91
N PRO A 63 29.18 16.63 19.99
CA PRO A 63 28.21 17.73 19.92
C PRO A 63 28.76 18.97 19.21
N ASP A 64 30.08 19.06 19.02
CA ASP A 64 30.78 20.10 18.27
C ASP A 64 30.71 19.92 16.74
N LYS A 65 30.19 18.78 16.27
CA LYS A 65 30.14 18.42 14.86
C LYS A 65 28.81 18.78 14.21
N ILE A 66 28.83 19.11 12.92
CA ILE A 66 27.62 19.34 12.13
C ILE A 66 26.84 18.03 11.91
N PRO A 67 25.50 18.09 11.70
CA PRO A 67 24.67 16.88 11.56
C PRO A 67 25.13 15.91 10.46
N GLU A 68 25.68 16.41 9.35
CA GLU A 68 26.19 15.61 8.24
C GLU A 68 27.41 14.76 8.66
N VAL A 69 28.29 15.33 9.49
CA VAL A 69 29.46 14.63 10.03
C VAL A 69 29.04 13.59 11.06
N GLN A 70 28.10 13.96 11.95
CA GLN A 70 27.51 13.03 12.92
C GLN A 70 26.80 11.87 12.23
N PHE A 71 26.07 12.14 11.14
CA PHE A 71 25.40 11.12 10.34
C PHE A 71 26.39 10.14 9.73
N PHE A 72 27.54 10.61 9.23
CA PHE A 72 28.59 9.73 8.76
C PHE A 72 29.16 8.85 9.88
N GLY A 73 29.34 9.41 11.09
CA GLY A 73 29.71 8.63 12.28
C GLY A 73 28.73 7.50 12.58
N ALA A 74 27.44 7.82 12.68
CA ALA A 74 26.37 6.83 12.90
C ALA A 74 26.29 5.78 11.77
N SER A 75 26.43 6.22 10.51
CA SER A 75 26.40 5.34 9.34
C SER A 75 27.59 4.38 9.33
N THR A 76 28.77 4.87 9.71
CA THR A 76 29.97 4.05 9.85
C THR A 76 29.78 2.97 10.92
N LEU A 77 29.16 3.31 12.06
CA LEU A 77 28.80 2.32 13.09
C LEU A 77 27.87 1.24 12.56
N HIS A 78 26.80 1.62 11.86
CA HIS A 78 25.88 0.66 11.24
C HIS A 78 26.60 -0.28 10.26
N VAL A 79 27.42 0.26 9.36
CA VAL A 79 28.20 -0.54 8.40
C VAL A 79 29.15 -1.51 9.12
N LYS A 80 29.82 -1.03 10.17
CA LYS A 80 30.72 -1.85 10.98
C LYS A 80 30.00 -3.00 11.69
N ILE A 81 28.87 -2.71 12.31
CA ILE A 81 28.07 -3.72 13.02
C ILE A 81 27.45 -4.72 12.04
N SER A 82 26.92 -4.24 10.91
CA SER A 82 26.22 -5.11 9.94
C SER A 82 27.18 -5.98 9.11
N ARG A 83 28.35 -5.47 8.73
CA ARG A 83 29.27 -6.16 7.79
C ARG A 83 30.55 -6.69 8.42
N HIS A 84 31.00 -6.07 9.50
CA HIS A 84 32.29 -6.36 10.15
C HIS A 84 32.10 -6.85 11.60
N TRP A 85 30.96 -7.49 11.88
CA TRP A 85 30.65 -8.01 13.21
C TRP A 85 31.71 -8.97 13.76
N GLY A 86 32.32 -9.77 12.88
CA GLY A 86 33.37 -10.73 13.24
C GLY A 86 34.69 -10.09 13.73
N ASP A 87 34.87 -8.78 13.57
CA ASP A 87 36.04 -8.06 14.10
C ASP A 87 35.98 -7.91 15.63
N LEU A 88 34.79 -8.03 16.24
CA LEU A 88 34.58 -7.81 17.67
C LEU A 88 34.71 -9.11 18.47
N LEU A 89 35.33 -9.02 19.65
CA LEU A 89 35.34 -10.11 20.62
C LEU A 89 34.03 -10.13 21.40
N SER A 90 33.58 -11.32 21.80
CA SER A 90 32.31 -11.49 22.55
C SER A 90 32.21 -10.67 23.83
N VAL A 91 33.34 -10.43 24.50
CA VAL A 91 33.44 -9.61 25.72
C VAL A 91 33.13 -8.14 25.46
N GLN A 92 33.33 -7.66 24.23
CA GLN A 92 33.12 -6.25 23.85
C GLN A 92 31.67 -5.94 23.46
N HIS A 93 30.83 -6.98 23.29
CA HIS A 93 29.45 -6.80 22.81
C HIS A 93 28.60 -6.01 23.82
N ASP A 94 28.74 -6.28 25.12
CA ASP A 94 27.93 -5.57 26.13
C ASP A 94 28.32 -4.09 26.26
N ASP A 95 29.62 -3.80 26.24
CA ASP A 95 30.13 -2.42 26.29
C ASP A 95 29.65 -1.61 25.08
N LEU A 96 29.73 -2.20 23.87
CA LEU A 96 29.26 -1.56 22.64
C LEU A 96 27.74 -1.29 22.70
N ARG A 97 26.96 -2.23 23.26
CA ARG A 97 25.50 -2.11 23.38
C ARG A 97 25.15 -0.96 24.32
N MET A 98 25.78 -0.91 25.48
CA MET A 98 25.62 0.17 26.46
C MET A 98 26.02 1.53 25.86
N GLN A 99 27.12 1.57 25.12
CA GLN A 99 27.59 2.79 24.46
C GLN A 99 26.61 3.30 23.39
N LEU A 100 26.09 2.41 22.54
CA LEU A 100 25.07 2.75 21.54
C LEU A 100 23.79 3.28 22.19
N LEU A 101 23.26 2.56 23.20
CA LEU A 101 22.07 2.98 23.94
C LEU A 101 22.26 4.36 24.57
N SER A 102 23.42 4.62 25.19
CA SER A 102 23.73 5.92 25.76
C SER A 102 23.76 7.04 24.70
N HIS A 103 24.29 6.77 23.50
CA HIS A 103 24.28 7.76 22.42
C HIS A 103 22.89 7.96 21.84
N ILE A 104 22.09 6.91 21.67
CA ILE A 104 20.69 7.02 21.22
C ILE A 104 19.89 7.90 22.19
N LEU A 105 20.04 7.70 23.51
CA LEU A 105 19.42 8.57 24.52
C LEU A 105 19.93 10.01 24.43
N HIS A 106 21.23 10.22 24.19
CA HIS A 106 21.76 11.58 24.01
C HIS A 106 21.20 12.27 22.74
N PHE A 107 21.04 11.52 21.65
CA PHE A 107 20.51 12.00 20.37
C PHE A 107 18.98 12.04 20.31
N SER A 108 18.25 11.69 21.38
CA SER A 108 16.78 11.73 21.41
C SER A 108 16.23 13.14 21.13
N SER A 109 16.98 14.18 21.51
CA SER A 109 16.69 15.59 21.24
C SER A 109 17.57 16.19 20.13
N GLY A 110 18.33 15.35 19.42
CA GLY A 110 19.28 15.75 18.37
C GLY A 110 18.70 15.65 16.95
N PRO A 111 19.56 15.70 15.91
CA PRO A 111 19.13 15.58 14.52
C PRO A 111 18.53 14.20 14.22
N LYS A 112 17.27 14.16 13.75
CA LYS A 112 16.52 12.92 13.49
C LYS A 112 17.25 11.92 12.59
N MET A 113 17.96 12.40 11.55
CA MET A 113 18.72 11.53 10.65
C MET A 113 19.83 10.73 11.35
N VAL A 114 20.46 11.33 12.36
CA VAL A 114 21.52 10.68 13.16
C VAL A 114 20.89 9.69 14.12
N LEU A 115 19.81 10.09 14.79
CA LEU A 115 19.05 9.23 15.69
C LEU A 115 18.57 7.95 14.99
N THR A 116 17.86 8.08 13.87
CA THR A 116 17.38 6.94 13.08
C THR A 116 18.54 6.02 12.68
N ARG A 117 19.68 6.57 12.26
CA ARG A 117 20.84 5.77 11.86
C ARG A 117 21.47 5.03 13.05
N LEU A 118 21.50 5.63 14.24
CA LEU A 118 21.94 4.95 15.46
C LEU A 118 20.95 3.86 15.89
N CYS A 119 19.64 4.08 15.79
CA CYS A 119 18.62 3.06 16.03
C CYS A 119 18.81 1.86 15.07
N VAL A 120 19.06 2.13 13.79
CA VAL A 120 19.39 1.12 12.77
C VAL A 120 20.68 0.35 13.13
N ALA A 121 21.72 1.03 13.62
CA ALA A 121 22.94 0.38 14.09
C ALA A 121 22.68 -0.57 15.28
N LEU A 122 21.87 -0.14 16.25
CA LEU A 122 21.48 -0.97 17.39
C LEU A 122 20.56 -2.14 16.97
N ALA A 123 19.65 -1.93 16.03
CA ALA A 123 18.84 -3.00 15.46
C ALA A 123 19.71 -4.07 14.79
N SER A 124 20.65 -3.67 13.93
CA SER A 124 21.65 -4.58 13.34
C SER A 124 22.43 -5.35 14.41
N MET A 125 22.82 -4.69 15.51
CA MET A 125 23.49 -5.35 16.63
C MET A 125 22.60 -6.38 17.32
N ALA A 126 21.32 -6.05 17.57
CA ALA A 126 20.36 -6.99 18.13
C ALA A 126 20.21 -8.23 17.24
N LEU A 127 20.05 -8.05 15.92
CA LEU A 127 19.94 -9.16 14.95
C LEU A 127 21.19 -10.06 14.92
N ASN A 128 22.37 -9.54 15.23
CA ASN A 128 23.59 -10.34 15.36
C ASN A 128 23.67 -11.12 16.69
N LEU A 129 23.07 -10.59 17.76
CA LEU A 129 23.14 -11.17 19.12
C LEU A 129 22.00 -12.16 19.43
N ILE A 130 20.82 -11.99 18.81
CA ILE A 130 19.68 -12.90 18.99
C ILE A 130 20.03 -14.28 18.42
N PRO A 131 19.52 -15.40 18.97
CA PRO A 131 18.92 -15.52 20.29
C PRO A 131 19.95 -15.84 21.39
N GLN A 132 21.22 -16.07 21.02
CA GLN A 132 22.20 -16.71 21.89
C GLN A 132 22.79 -15.76 22.95
N ALA A 133 23.11 -14.52 22.56
CA ALA A 133 23.76 -13.54 23.42
C ALA A 133 22.79 -12.46 23.91
N TRP A 134 21.69 -12.22 23.19
CA TRP A 134 20.63 -11.32 23.62
C TRP A 134 19.27 -11.96 23.36
N SER A 135 18.66 -12.48 24.42
CA SER A 135 17.43 -13.29 24.33
C SER A 135 16.15 -12.46 24.26
N GLN A 136 16.14 -11.24 24.82
CA GLN A 136 14.95 -10.37 24.91
C GLN A 136 15.28 -8.89 24.59
N PRO A 137 15.79 -8.59 23.39
CA PRO A 137 16.15 -7.22 23.02
C PRO A 137 15.01 -6.23 23.12
N VAL A 138 13.80 -6.60 22.69
CA VAL A 138 12.66 -5.68 22.75
C VAL A 138 12.30 -5.36 24.20
N ALA A 139 12.19 -6.38 25.07
CA ALA A 139 11.84 -6.15 26.46
C ALA A 139 12.89 -5.29 27.18
N ASP A 140 14.18 -5.49 26.89
CA ASP A 140 15.26 -4.70 27.46
C ASP A 140 15.25 -3.25 26.96
N MET A 141 14.99 -3.03 25.66
CA MET A 141 14.82 -1.70 25.09
C MET A 141 13.62 -0.97 25.75
N VAL A 142 12.47 -1.62 25.85
CA VAL A 142 11.29 -1.02 26.49
C VAL A 142 11.60 -0.62 27.94
N LYS A 143 12.27 -1.48 28.73
CA LYS A 143 12.70 -1.15 30.10
C LYS A 143 13.68 0.02 30.17
N ALA A 144 14.62 0.10 29.22
CA ALA A 144 15.65 1.14 29.20
C ALA A 144 15.08 2.54 28.91
N PHE A 145 14.02 2.62 28.11
CA PHE A 145 13.37 3.88 27.71
C PHE A 145 12.13 4.24 28.56
N GLN A 146 11.69 3.36 29.46
CA GLN A 146 10.66 3.69 30.44
C GLN A 146 11.19 4.69 31.48
N PRO A 147 10.38 5.66 31.94
CA PRO A 147 10.79 6.57 33.00
C PRO A 147 11.07 5.78 34.27
N GLN A 148 12.33 5.74 34.69
CA GLN A 148 12.71 5.14 35.98
C GLN A 148 12.03 5.95 37.09
N LYS A 149 11.32 5.27 38.01
CA LYS A 149 10.92 5.90 39.28
C LYS A 149 12.19 6.39 39.97
N PRO A 150 12.22 7.62 40.52
CA PRO A 150 13.35 8.09 41.29
C PRO A 150 13.39 7.32 42.62
N ASP A 151 13.98 6.13 42.61
CA ASP A 151 14.35 5.40 43.82
C ASP A 151 15.70 5.94 44.29
N SER A 152 15.73 7.19 44.78
CA SER A 152 16.79 7.78 45.64
C SER A 152 16.44 9.24 45.96
N GLU A 153 16.57 9.63 47.23
CA GLU A 153 16.41 11.02 47.73
C GLU A 153 17.51 11.99 47.25
N ASP A 154 18.41 11.57 46.36
CA ASP A 154 19.37 12.45 45.71
C ASP A 154 18.82 12.93 44.37
N GLY A 155 18.56 14.24 44.28
CA GLY A 155 18.01 14.96 43.13
C GLY A 155 18.86 14.91 41.85
N ALA A 156 19.05 13.72 41.30
CA ALA A 156 19.58 13.51 39.96
C ALA A 156 18.46 13.81 38.94
N LYS A 157 18.59 14.98 38.29
CA LYS A 157 17.89 15.48 37.10
C LYS A 157 16.79 14.53 36.58
N ALA A 158 15.54 14.89 36.86
CA ALA A 158 14.37 14.29 36.24
C ALA A 158 14.62 14.06 34.73
N CYS A 159 14.26 12.85 34.28
CA CYS A 159 14.36 12.37 32.90
C CYS A 159 14.21 13.51 31.88
N GLN A 160 15.26 13.77 31.10
CA GLN A 160 15.23 14.78 30.03
C GLN A 160 14.16 14.34 29.01
N ASP A 161 13.06 15.10 28.95
CA ASP A 161 11.93 14.95 28.03
C ASP A 161 11.35 13.52 27.81
N PRO A 162 10.35 13.11 28.61
CA PRO A 162 9.63 11.84 28.43
C PRO A 162 9.07 11.61 27.02
N HIS A 163 8.72 12.69 26.30
CA HIS A 163 8.21 12.60 24.94
C HIS A 163 9.30 12.18 23.95
N SER A 164 10.50 12.77 24.03
CA SER A 164 11.64 12.41 23.19
C SER A 164 12.06 10.96 23.40
N HIS A 165 12.05 10.46 24.64
CA HIS A 165 12.33 9.05 24.93
C HIS A 165 11.29 8.10 24.33
N CYS A 166 9.99 8.44 24.43
CA CYS A 166 8.92 7.67 23.80
C CYS A 166 9.09 7.61 22.27
N MET A 167 9.37 8.75 21.63
CA MET A 167 9.59 8.83 20.18
C MET A 167 10.80 8.01 19.74
N THR A 168 11.87 8.04 20.54
CA THR A 168 13.10 7.26 20.27
C THR A 168 12.87 5.77 20.42
N LEU A 169 12.11 5.34 21.44
CA LEU A 169 11.72 3.95 21.60
C LEU A 169 10.91 3.46 20.40
N LEU A 170 9.90 4.23 19.98
CA LEU A 170 9.10 3.87 18.81
C LEU A 170 9.94 3.79 17.53
N GLU A 171 10.90 4.69 17.35
CA GLU A 171 11.85 4.62 16.23
C GLU A 171 12.64 3.31 16.26
N LEU A 172 13.20 2.95 17.42
CA LEU A 172 13.99 1.73 17.60
C LEU A 172 13.15 0.46 17.34
N LEU A 173 11.91 0.44 17.85
CA LEU A 173 10.98 -0.66 17.61
C LEU A 173 10.52 -0.72 16.15
N THR A 174 10.49 0.39 15.42
CA THR A 174 10.10 0.43 14.00
C THR A 174 11.24 -0.07 13.09
N VAL A 175 12.47 0.40 13.32
CA VAL A 175 13.61 0.04 12.45
C VAL A 175 14.12 -1.38 12.65
N LEU A 176 13.83 -2.02 13.80
CA LEU A 176 14.25 -3.39 14.08
C LEU A 176 13.69 -4.41 13.05
N PRO A 177 12.36 -4.48 12.81
CA PRO A 177 11.78 -5.27 11.72
C PRO A 177 12.30 -4.86 10.32
N GLU A 178 12.42 -3.57 10.03
CA GLU A 178 12.90 -3.07 8.72
C GLU A 178 14.33 -3.57 8.43
N GLU A 179 15.21 -3.53 9.43
CA GLU A 179 16.58 -4.03 9.32
C GLU A 179 16.61 -5.56 9.11
N PHE A 180 15.71 -6.31 9.75
CA PHE A 180 15.59 -7.75 9.50
C PHE A 180 15.18 -8.06 8.05
N GLN A 181 14.27 -7.26 7.49
CA GLN A 181 13.83 -7.41 6.10
C GLN A 181 14.95 -7.03 5.12
N SER A 182 15.70 -5.97 5.39
CA SER A 182 16.80 -5.49 4.53
C SER A 182 18.04 -6.39 4.58
N CYS A 183 18.26 -7.10 5.69
CA CYS A 183 19.42 -7.96 5.87
C CYS A 183 19.44 -9.18 4.93
N ARG A 184 20.60 -9.44 4.32
CA ARG A 184 20.85 -10.66 3.52
C ARG A 184 21.30 -11.80 4.44
N LEU A 185 20.33 -12.56 4.94
CA LEU A 185 20.55 -13.67 5.86
C LEU A 185 20.33 -15.02 5.17
N ALA A 186 21.06 -16.04 5.61
CA ALA A 186 20.77 -17.43 5.24
C ALA A 186 19.39 -17.85 5.78
N GLN A 187 18.68 -18.71 5.06
CA GLN A 187 17.28 -19.07 5.36
C GLN A 187 17.08 -19.57 6.80
N ALA A 188 17.96 -20.44 7.30
CA ALA A 188 17.88 -20.97 8.67
C ALA A 188 18.05 -19.86 9.73
N ARG A 189 18.95 -18.90 9.49
CA ARG A 189 19.16 -17.76 10.38
C ARG A 189 17.96 -16.82 10.34
N ARG A 190 17.41 -16.58 9.15
CA ARG A 190 16.21 -15.75 8.97
C ARG A 190 15.00 -16.33 9.73
N ALA A 191 14.77 -17.63 9.63
CA ALA A 191 13.71 -18.32 10.38
C ALA A 191 13.91 -18.18 11.90
N GLN A 192 15.12 -18.46 12.40
CA GLN A 192 15.43 -18.33 13.83
C GLN A 192 15.22 -16.91 14.38
N LEU A 193 15.63 -15.88 13.62
CA LEU A 193 15.43 -14.49 14.02
C LEU A 193 13.96 -14.10 13.98
N ARG A 194 13.22 -14.55 12.96
CA ARG A 194 11.77 -14.32 12.89
C ARG A 194 11.07 -14.90 14.12
N ASP A 195 11.33 -16.17 14.46
CA ASP A 195 10.72 -16.82 15.63
C ASP A 195 11.04 -16.10 16.94
N ALA A 196 12.27 -15.61 17.09
CA ALA A 196 12.67 -14.86 18.27
C ALA A 196 11.97 -13.49 18.36
N LEU A 197 11.89 -12.75 17.25
CA LEU A 197 11.24 -11.44 17.19
C LEU A 197 9.72 -11.57 17.38
N THR A 198 9.07 -12.53 16.71
CA THR A 198 7.63 -12.77 16.89
C THR A 198 7.30 -13.21 18.32
N GLY A 199 8.23 -13.92 19.00
CA GLY A 199 8.12 -14.24 20.42
C GLY A 199 8.05 -13.00 21.34
N GLU A 200 8.62 -11.86 20.93
CA GLU A 200 8.55 -10.60 21.67
C GLU A 200 7.38 -9.68 21.25
N TRP A 201 6.55 -10.10 20.28
CA TRP A 201 5.41 -9.31 19.78
C TRP A 201 4.47 -8.85 20.91
N SER A 202 4.21 -9.72 21.89
CA SER A 202 3.31 -9.38 23.00
C SER A 202 3.74 -8.13 23.78
N VAL A 203 5.06 -7.91 23.91
CA VAL A 203 5.63 -6.73 24.58
C VAL A 203 5.40 -5.49 23.72
N VAL A 204 5.68 -5.58 22.42
CA VAL A 204 5.45 -4.48 21.45
C VAL A 204 3.98 -4.11 21.42
N CYS A 205 3.10 -5.08 21.20
CA CYS A 205 1.66 -4.90 21.10
C CYS A 205 1.11 -4.18 22.34
N THR A 206 1.55 -4.56 23.54
CA THR A 206 1.14 -3.90 24.80
C THR A 206 1.53 -2.41 24.82
N VAL A 207 2.78 -2.09 24.45
CA VAL A 207 3.25 -0.70 24.41
C VAL A 207 2.50 0.12 23.36
N LEU A 208 2.34 -0.43 22.15
CA LEU A 208 1.64 0.25 21.05
C LEU A 208 0.18 0.54 21.41
N ARG A 209 -0.54 -0.43 21.98
CA ARG A 209 -1.93 -0.23 22.42
C ARG A 209 -2.05 0.81 23.51
N GLN A 210 -1.19 0.75 24.53
CA GLN A 210 -1.18 1.75 25.60
C GLN A 210 -0.98 3.17 25.04
N LEU A 211 -0.06 3.35 24.10
CA LEU A 211 0.21 4.64 23.48
C LEU A 211 -0.92 5.11 22.55
N LEU A 212 -1.55 4.20 21.82
CA LEU A 212 -2.65 4.53 20.90
C LEU A 212 -3.92 4.92 21.63
N GLN A 213 -4.28 4.18 22.69
CA GLN A 213 -5.47 4.38 23.51
C GLN A 213 -5.34 5.56 24.49
N SER A 214 -4.11 5.99 24.80
CA SER A 214 -3.89 7.12 25.70
C SER A 214 -4.37 8.44 25.07
N GLN A 215 -5.11 9.22 25.86
CA GLN A 215 -5.56 10.56 25.49
C GLN A 215 -4.43 11.59 25.54
N ASP A 216 -3.40 11.34 26.34
CA ASP A 216 -2.24 12.24 26.49
C ASP A 216 -1.23 12.10 25.35
N SER A 217 -1.37 11.06 24.51
CA SER A 217 -0.50 10.83 23.36
C SER A 217 -0.79 11.83 22.25
N SER A 218 0.24 12.55 21.81
CA SER A 218 0.14 13.44 20.65
C SER A 218 -0.03 12.67 19.34
N ASP A 219 -0.53 13.36 18.31
CA ASP A 219 -0.70 12.78 16.98
C ASP A 219 0.61 12.22 16.42
N GLN A 220 1.75 12.87 16.66
CA GLN A 220 3.06 12.35 16.25
C GLN A 220 3.42 11.00 16.89
N VAL A 221 3.03 10.80 18.16
CA VAL A 221 3.23 9.51 18.85
C VAL A 221 2.32 8.45 18.22
N LYS A 222 1.04 8.77 18.02
CA LYS A 222 0.08 7.84 17.40
C LYS A 222 0.48 7.47 15.97
N GLU A 223 0.93 8.44 15.18
CA GLU A 223 1.47 8.22 13.83
C GLU A 223 2.70 7.28 13.85
N LYS A 224 3.60 7.44 14.83
CA LYS A 224 4.74 6.53 15.02
C LYS A 224 4.31 5.14 15.50
N VAL A 225 3.27 5.04 16.32
CA VAL A 225 2.68 3.75 16.73
C VAL A 225 2.13 3.00 15.51
N LEU A 226 1.40 3.69 14.63
CA LEU A 226 0.84 3.11 13.40
C LEU A 226 1.96 2.59 12.47
N ARG A 227 2.99 3.40 12.21
CA ARG A 227 4.17 2.97 11.43
C ARG A 227 4.90 1.79 12.07
N CYS A 228 5.03 1.80 13.39
CA CYS A 228 5.64 0.68 14.11
C CYS A 228 4.84 -0.60 13.86
N LEU A 229 3.50 -0.56 14.02
CA LEU A 229 2.65 -1.71 13.71
C LEU A 229 2.85 -2.21 12.27
N SER A 230 2.76 -1.34 11.26
CA SER A 230 2.96 -1.74 9.84
C SER A 230 4.31 -2.43 9.61
N SER A 231 5.39 -1.94 10.22
CA SER A 231 6.70 -2.57 10.14
C SER A 231 6.74 -3.98 10.76
N TRP A 232 6.09 -4.17 11.91
CA TRP A 232 6.01 -5.47 12.58
C TRP A 232 5.08 -6.47 11.87
N VAL A 233 4.03 -5.98 11.22
CA VAL A 233 3.15 -6.81 10.40
C VAL A 233 3.94 -7.53 9.30
N GLY A 234 4.95 -6.86 8.71
CA GLY A 234 5.87 -7.47 7.75
C GLY A 234 6.82 -8.54 8.30
N LEU A 235 6.76 -8.90 9.59
CA LEU A 235 7.43 -10.07 10.18
C LEU A 235 6.54 -11.32 10.22
N ASP A 236 5.40 -11.31 9.55
CA ASP A 236 4.38 -12.36 9.58
C ASP A 236 3.78 -12.55 10.99
N VAL A 237 3.57 -11.44 11.73
CA VAL A 237 2.91 -11.48 13.03
C VAL A 237 1.46 -11.95 12.85
N PRO A 238 1.01 -13.00 13.55
CA PRO A 238 -0.36 -13.50 13.48
C PRO A 238 -1.43 -12.45 13.74
N LEU A 239 -2.45 -12.37 12.87
CA LEU A 239 -3.60 -11.49 13.08
C LEU A 239 -4.30 -11.78 14.42
N GLY A 240 -4.35 -13.04 14.86
CA GLY A 240 -4.89 -13.38 16.18
C GLY A 240 -4.26 -12.62 17.36
N GLY A 241 -2.97 -12.28 17.27
CA GLY A 241 -2.25 -11.52 18.30
C GLY A 241 -2.21 -10.00 18.08
N SER A 242 -2.63 -9.51 16.91
CA SER A 242 -2.63 -8.08 16.56
C SER A 242 -4.03 -7.49 16.38
N HIS A 243 -5.07 -8.32 16.27
CA HIS A 243 -6.42 -7.87 15.90
C HIS A 243 -6.97 -6.76 16.80
N GLU A 244 -6.79 -6.83 18.12
CA GLU A 244 -7.28 -5.78 19.02
C GLU A 244 -6.55 -4.44 18.81
N LEU A 245 -5.26 -4.47 18.47
CA LEU A 245 -4.52 -3.25 18.11
C LEU A 245 -4.96 -2.72 16.74
N VAL A 246 -5.25 -3.60 15.78
CA VAL A 246 -5.83 -3.21 14.48
C VAL A 246 -7.22 -2.57 14.69
N GLN A 247 -8.04 -3.09 15.60
CA GLN A 247 -9.31 -2.47 16.00
C GLN A 247 -9.09 -1.08 16.60
N ASP A 248 -8.08 -0.91 17.48
CA ASP A 248 -7.73 0.39 18.05
C ASP A 248 -7.35 1.40 16.94
N CYS A 249 -6.71 0.96 15.83
CA CYS A 249 -6.38 1.82 14.69
C CYS A 249 -7.60 2.44 13.99
N PHE A 250 -8.75 1.76 13.96
CA PHE A 250 -9.98 2.32 13.35
C PHE A 250 -10.42 3.62 14.04
N SER A 251 -10.18 3.75 15.35
CA SER A 251 -10.50 4.97 16.09
C SER A 251 -9.69 6.19 15.61
N THR A 252 -8.54 5.97 14.97
CA THR A 252 -7.67 7.04 14.47
C THR A 252 -8.06 7.57 13.10
N LEU A 253 -8.94 6.86 12.37
CA LEU A 253 -9.46 7.29 11.06
C LEU A 253 -10.32 8.56 11.15
N SER A 254 -10.80 8.93 12.34
CA SER A 254 -11.50 10.20 12.54
C SER A 254 -10.55 11.41 12.64
N ASN A 255 -9.23 11.20 12.76
CA ASN A 255 -8.24 12.28 12.81
C ASN A 255 -7.60 12.47 11.41
N PRO A 256 -7.81 13.62 10.74
CA PRO A 256 -7.23 13.88 9.42
C PRO A 256 -5.70 13.78 9.36
N ALA A 257 -4.99 14.14 10.43
CA ALA A 257 -3.53 14.05 10.48
C ALA A 257 -3.02 12.61 10.50
N LEU A 258 -3.84 11.67 10.95
CA LEU A 258 -3.49 10.24 11.08
C LEU A 258 -4.11 9.39 9.98
N PHE A 259 -5.14 9.88 9.29
CA PHE A 259 -5.98 9.11 8.37
C PHE A 259 -5.17 8.29 7.37
N GLY A 260 -4.28 8.93 6.60
CA GLY A 260 -3.47 8.22 5.60
C GLY A 260 -2.61 7.11 6.21
N THR A 261 -1.92 7.39 7.33
CA THR A 261 -1.07 6.39 8.00
C THR A 261 -1.90 5.26 8.61
N ALA A 262 -3.09 5.56 9.13
CA ALA A 262 -4.01 4.59 9.69
C ALA A 262 -4.58 3.66 8.61
N VAL A 263 -4.96 4.20 7.45
CA VAL A 263 -5.41 3.43 6.28
C VAL A 263 -4.33 2.46 5.85
N GLU A 264 -3.09 2.92 5.61
CA GLU A 264 -1.98 2.04 5.23
C GLU A 264 -1.79 0.92 6.26
N THR A 265 -1.75 1.27 7.55
CA THR A 265 -1.53 0.31 8.62
C THR A 265 -2.63 -0.76 8.70
N ILE A 266 -3.90 -0.36 8.54
CA ILE A 266 -5.03 -1.29 8.55
C ILE A 266 -4.97 -2.20 7.33
N VAL A 267 -4.73 -1.64 6.14
CA VAL A 267 -4.62 -2.40 4.88
C VAL A 267 -3.45 -3.39 4.95
N ASP A 268 -2.27 -2.96 5.37
CA ASP A 268 -1.10 -3.84 5.53
C ASP A 268 -1.40 -5.00 6.49
N SER A 269 -2.12 -4.72 7.59
CA SER A 269 -2.46 -5.71 8.60
C SER A 269 -3.45 -6.76 8.10
N ILE A 270 -4.47 -6.34 7.36
CA ILE A 270 -5.51 -7.26 6.86
C ILE A 270 -5.07 -8.01 5.60
N SER A 271 -4.18 -7.45 4.78
CA SER A 271 -3.71 -8.06 3.52
C SER A 271 -2.62 -9.12 3.69
N GLN A 272 -2.27 -9.51 4.93
CA GLN A 272 -1.25 -10.55 5.13
C GLN A 272 -1.74 -11.94 4.67
N PRO A 273 -0.88 -12.75 4.00
CA PRO A 273 -1.29 -14.05 3.44
C PRO A 273 -1.85 -15.08 4.44
N ASP A 274 -1.42 -15.00 5.71
CA ASP A 274 -1.84 -15.92 6.77
C ASP A 274 -3.11 -15.47 7.51
N CYS A 275 -3.65 -14.28 7.22
CA CYS A 275 -4.85 -13.74 7.88
C CYS A 275 -6.09 -14.63 7.73
N GLN A 276 -6.21 -15.35 6.60
CA GLN A 276 -7.27 -16.33 6.35
C GLN A 276 -7.39 -17.42 7.44
N ARG A 277 -6.32 -17.70 8.21
CA ARG A 277 -6.34 -18.66 9.32
C ARG A 277 -7.05 -18.12 10.57
N TYR A 278 -7.25 -16.82 10.66
CA TYR A 278 -7.80 -16.11 11.82
C TYR A 278 -9.19 -15.55 11.52
N VAL A 279 -10.10 -16.41 11.05
CA VAL A 279 -11.46 -16.03 10.61
C VAL A 279 -12.21 -15.20 11.67
N ASN A 280 -12.17 -15.59 12.94
CA ASN A 280 -12.83 -14.84 14.01
C ASN A 280 -12.30 -13.41 14.15
N ALA A 281 -11.00 -13.19 13.91
CA ALA A 281 -10.43 -11.85 13.92
C ALA A 281 -10.95 -11.03 12.73
N LEU A 282 -10.99 -11.61 11.53
CA LEU A 282 -11.56 -10.96 10.33
C LEU A 282 -13.05 -10.59 10.54
N LEU A 283 -13.84 -11.52 11.09
CA LEU A 283 -15.23 -11.27 11.44
C LEU A 283 -15.38 -10.15 12.47
N SER A 284 -14.45 -10.02 13.42
CA SER A 284 -14.47 -8.93 14.40
C SER A 284 -14.14 -7.55 13.81
N LEU A 285 -13.44 -7.50 12.67
CA LEU A 285 -13.11 -6.27 11.95
C LEU A 285 -14.24 -5.84 11.01
N MET A 286 -15.08 -6.76 10.55
CA MET A 286 -16.19 -6.50 9.62
C MET A 286 -17.11 -5.35 10.09
N PRO A 287 -17.62 -5.33 11.34
CA PRO A 287 -18.48 -4.23 11.80
C PRO A 287 -17.76 -2.87 11.82
N LEU A 288 -16.44 -2.84 12.04
CA LEU A 288 -15.67 -1.60 12.04
C LEU A 288 -15.54 -1.03 10.63
N VAL A 289 -15.29 -1.89 9.62
CA VAL A 289 -15.27 -1.50 8.21
C VAL A 289 -16.64 -0.97 7.78
N LEU A 290 -17.71 -1.71 8.10
CA LEU A 290 -19.09 -1.28 7.79
C LEU A 290 -19.46 0.03 8.52
N GLY A 291 -18.90 0.26 9.71
CA GLY A 291 -19.07 1.50 10.46
C GLY A 291 -18.52 2.75 9.74
N LEU A 292 -17.60 2.58 8.78
CA LEU A 292 -17.07 3.69 7.96
C LEU A 292 -18.01 4.11 6.83
N TYR A 293 -19.12 3.41 6.60
CA TYR A 293 -20.00 3.65 5.46
C TYR A 293 -20.60 5.06 5.43
N GLU A 294 -20.98 5.62 6.59
CA GLU A 294 -21.50 6.99 6.65
C GLU A 294 -20.40 8.04 6.39
N GLN A 295 -19.17 7.80 6.86
CA GLN A 295 -18.02 8.66 6.56
C GLN A 295 -17.68 8.61 5.06
N LEU A 296 -17.74 7.43 4.44
CA LEU A 296 -17.56 7.23 3.00
C LEU A 296 -18.59 8.02 2.18
N LYS A 297 -19.88 7.96 2.56
CA LYS A 297 -20.93 8.73 1.89
C LYS A 297 -20.72 10.23 2.02
N ALA A 298 -20.36 10.72 3.21
CA ALA A 298 -20.08 12.12 3.43
C ALA A 298 -18.89 12.58 2.56
N ALA A 299 -17.80 11.84 2.56
CA ALA A 299 -16.63 12.12 1.71
C ALA A 299 -16.99 12.16 0.21
N ALA A 300 -17.83 11.24 -0.26
CA ALA A 300 -18.30 11.22 -1.64
C ALA A 300 -19.17 12.45 -1.99
N GLN A 301 -19.97 12.95 -1.05
CA GLN A 301 -20.81 14.15 -1.24
C GLN A 301 -19.98 15.43 -1.22
N ASP A 302 -18.96 15.49 -0.36
CA ASP A 302 -18.09 16.65 -0.18
C ASP A 302 -16.96 16.73 -1.24
N GLY A 303 -16.79 15.67 -2.05
CA GLY A 303 -15.71 15.57 -3.04
C GLY A 303 -14.34 15.29 -2.42
N ASP A 304 -14.30 14.73 -1.20
CA ASP A 304 -13.07 14.33 -0.53
C ASP A 304 -12.56 12.99 -1.09
N MET A 305 -11.71 13.10 -2.11
CA MET A 305 -11.08 11.95 -2.77
C MET A 305 -10.16 11.18 -1.83
N GLU A 306 -9.45 11.84 -0.91
CA GLU A 306 -8.48 11.16 -0.02
C GLU A 306 -9.21 10.23 0.95
N THR A 307 -10.26 10.74 1.60
CA THR A 307 -11.06 9.94 2.54
C THR A 307 -11.81 8.80 1.85
N SER A 308 -12.48 9.09 0.73
CA SER A 308 -13.23 8.06 0.00
C SER A 308 -12.32 6.96 -0.57
N HIS A 309 -11.17 7.33 -1.14
CA HIS A 309 -10.16 6.39 -1.62
C HIS A 309 -9.57 5.55 -0.47
N GLY A 310 -9.24 6.18 0.67
CA GLY A 310 -8.70 5.48 1.83
C GLY A 310 -9.66 4.45 2.44
N ILE A 311 -10.94 4.81 2.60
CA ILE A 311 -11.97 3.89 3.11
C ILE A 311 -12.22 2.75 2.11
N CYS A 312 -12.25 3.06 0.81
CA CYS A 312 -12.39 2.03 -0.23
C CYS A 312 -11.27 0.99 -0.16
N ARG A 313 -10.01 1.43 0.01
CA ARG A 313 -8.87 0.51 0.17
C ARG A 313 -9.04 -0.45 1.34
N ILE A 314 -9.56 0.03 2.49
CA ILE A 314 -9.83 -0.84 3.65
C ILE A 314 -10.93 -1.86 3.30
N ALA A 315 -12.02 -1.42 2.69
CA ALA A 315 -13.14 -2.30 2.33
C ALA A 315 -12.73 -3.36 1.30
N VAL A 316 -12.02 -2.97 0.25
CA VAL A 316 -11.48 -3.88 -0.78
C VAL A 316 -10.47 -4.84 -0.17
N ALA A 317 -9.52 -4.37 0.65
CA ALA A 317 -8.52 -5.25 1.25
C ALA A 317 -9.15 -6.33 2.16
N LEU A 318 -10.25 -6.04 2.86
CA LEU A 318 -11.00 -7.07 3.61
C LEU A 318 -11.81 -7.98 2.67
N GLY A 319 -12.52 -7.40 1.71
CA GLY A 319 -13.47 -8.11 0.85
C GLY A 319 -12.82 -8.98 -0.22
N GLU A 320 -11.72 -8.53 -0.81
CA GLU A 320 -10.98 -9.20 -1.89
C GLU A 320 -10.00 -10.25 -1.34
N THR A 321 -9.19 -9.88 -0.34
CA THR A 321 -8.17 -10.81 0.20
C THR A 321 -8.79 -12.04 0.88
N HIS A 322 -9.98 -11.89 1.47
CA HIS A 322 -10.63 -12.91 2.31
C HIS A 322 -12.02 -13.32 1.80
N SER A 323 -12.36 -13.01 0.55
CA SER A 323 -13.67 -13.29 -0.07
C SER A 323 -14.16 -14.70 0.21
N ARG A 324 -13.37 -15.70 -0.19
CA ARG A 324 -13.70 -17.13 -0.02
C ARG A 324 -13.99 -17.50 1.43
N VAL A 325 -13.10 -17.10 2.33
CA VAL A 325 -13.16 -17.44 3.77
C VAL A 325 -14.40 -16.82 4.41
N LEU A 326 -14.73 -15.59 4.03
CA LEU A 326 -15.89 -14.86 4.52
C LEU A 326 -17.20 -15.43 3.95
N LEU A 327 -17.21 -15.81 2.67
CA LEU A 327 -18.34 -16.51 2.06
C LEU A 327 -18.65 -17.81 2.81
N GLU A 328 -17.63 -18.60 3.16
CA GLU A 328 -17.80 -19.84 3.92
C GLU A 328 -18.44 -19.65 5.33
N GLN A 329 -18.48 -18.42 5.87
CA GLN A 329 -19.13 -18.10 7.15
C GLN A 329 -20.62 -17.81 6.94
N LEU A 330 -21.42 -18.87 6.79
CA LEU A 330 -22.86 -18.78 6.51
C LEU A 330 -23.65 -17.98 7.55
N ASP A 331 -23.23 -17.95 8.82
CA ASP A 331 -23.91 -17.18 9.86
C ASP A 331 -23.73 -15.65 9.70
N HIS A 332 -22.74 -15.23 8.90
CA HIS A 332 -22.34 -13.82 8.69
C HIS A 332 -22.54 -13.34 7.24
N TRP A 333 -23.39 -14.02 6.48
CA TRP A 333 -23.63 -13.70 5.07
C TRP A 333 -24.21 -12.30 4.85
N GLN A 334 -24.97 -11.77 5.83
CA GLN A 334 -25.60 -10.45 5.74
C GLN A 334 -24.56 -9.34 5.87
N GLU A 335 -23.61 -9.50 6.79
CA GLU A 335 -22.51 -8.56 6.99
C GLU A 335 -21.58 -8.57 5.77
N TYR A 336 -21.29 -9.74 5.19
CA TYR A 336 -20.52 -9.81 3.96
C TYR A 336 -21.26 -9.20 2.77
N LEU A 337 -22.56 -9.42 2.63
CA LEU A 337 -23.39 -8.74 1.63
C LEU A 337 -23.41 -7.22 1.84
N ALA A 338 -23.43 -6.74 3.08
CA ALA A 338 -23.31 -5.31 3.37
C ALA A 338 -21.95 -4.74 2.93
N LEU A 339 -20.86 -5.50 3.11
CA LEU A 339 -19.53 -5.13 2.63
C LEU A 339 -19.50 -5.06 1.09
N VAL A 340 -20.09 -6.06 0.41
CA VAL A 340 -20.21 -6.06 -1.06
C VAL A 340 -20.98 -4.83 -1.56
N ASN A 341 -22.06 -4.45 -0.88
CA ASN A 341 -22.81 -3.24 -1.22
C ASN A 341 -22.03 -1.94 -0.93
N MET A 342 -21.19 -1.93 0.10
CA MET A 342 -20.27 -0.81 0.37
C MET A 342 -19.22 -0.69 -0.74
N ILE A 343 -18.66 -1.80 -1.22
CA ILE A 343 -17.73 -1.81 -2.36
C ILE A 343 -18.43 -1.38 -3.65
N LEU A 344 -19.68 -1.81 -3.88
CA LEU A 344 -20.50 -1.36 -5.01
C LEU A 344 -20.77 0.14 -4.99
N PHE A 345 -20.94 0.73 -3.81
CA PHE A 345 -21.00 2.18 -3.68
C PHE A 345 -19.68 2.85 -4.12
N CYS A 346 -18.53 2.28 -3.74
CA CYS A 346 -17.22 2.75 -4.18
C CYS A 346 -17.03 2.62 -5.71
N THR A 347 -17.42 1.49 -6.31
CA THR A 347 -17.41 1.32 -7.78
C THR A 347 -18.28 2.39 -8.44
N GLY A 348 -19.41 2.70 -7.80
CA GLY A 348 -20.39 3.67 -8.26
C GLY A 348 -20.10 5.13 -7.94
N MET A 349 -18.89 5.48 -7.46
CA MET A 349 -18.54 6.81 -6.98
C MET A 349 -19.02 7.91 -7.95
N PRO A 350 -19.67 8.98 -7.46
CA PRO A 350 -20.14 10.08 -8.31
C PRO A 350 -19.01 10.76 -9.08
N GLY A 351 -19.29 11.19 -10.30
CA GLY A 351 -18.31 11.81 -11.19
C GLY A 351 -17.57 10.83 -12.11
N HIS A 352 -16.69 11.36 -12.94
CA HIS A 352 -15.89 10.61 -13.91
C HIS A 352 -14.49 10.31 -13.39
N PHE A 353 -14.06 9.06 -13.57
CA PHE A 353 -12.66 8.68 -13.43
C PHE A 353 -11.84 9.26 -14.60
N PRO A 354 -10.60 9.74 -14.41
CA PRO A 354 -9.90 9.94 -13.13
C PRO A 354 -10.11 11.34 -12.53
N VAL A 355 -10.86 12.21 -13.21
CA VAL A 355 -10.85 13.67 -12.95
C VAL A 355 -11.60 14.05 -11.67
N ASN A 356 -12.74 13.42 -11.40
CA ASN A 356 -13.55 13.72 -10.22
C ASN A 356 -13.30 12.74 -9.07
N GLU A 357 -12.87 11.53 -9.38
CA GLU A 357 -12.63 10.47 -8.41
C GLU A 357 -11.65 9.43 -8.96
N THR A 358 -10.90 8.80 -8.06
CA THR A 358 -9.94 7.72 -8.36
C THR A 358 -10.26 6.43 -7.61
N THR A 359 -11.44 6.35 -6.99
CA THR A 359 -11.81 5.29 -6.03
C THR A 359 -12.39 4.07 -6.73
N SER A 360 -13.14 4.27 -7.81
CA SER A 360 -13.88 3.21 -8.50
C SER A 360 -12.96 2.13 -9.08
N SER A 361 -11.78 2.50 -9.58
CA SER A 361 -10.80 1.57 -10.16
C SER A 361 -10.27 0.54 -9.17
N LEU A 362 -10.19 0.87 -7.88
CA LEU A 362 -9.73 -0.04 -6.83
C LEU A 362 -10.64 -1.25 -6.64
N THR A 363 -11.87 -1.21 -7.13
CA THR A 363 -12.90 -2.22 -6.86
C THR A 363 -13.00 -3.30 -7.93
N LEU A 364 -12.36 -3.12 -9.09
CA LEU A 364 -12.56 -3.99 -10.25
C LEU A 364 -12.04 -5.42 -10.00
N THR A 365 -10.89 -5.56 -9.35
CA THR A 365 -10.29 -6.85 -8.96
C THR A 365 -11.15 -7.62 -7.96
N PHE A 366 -11.82 -6.92 -7.05
CA PHE A 366 -12.77 -7.51 -6.11
C PHE A 366 -13.93 -8.20 -6.84
N TRP A 367 -14.50 -7.59 -7.88
CA TRP A 367 -15.64 -8.15 -8.61
C TRP A 367 -15.30 -9.45 -9.36
N TYR A 368 -14.09 -9.50 -9.92
CA TYR A 368 -13.52 -10.74 -10.47
C TYR A 368 -13.37 -11.81 -9.39
N THR A 369 -12.72 -11.46 -8.27
CA THR A 369 -12.44 -12.40 -7.17
C THR A 369 -13.73 -13.00 -6.58
N LEU A 370 -14.75 -12.16 -6.35
CA LEU A 370 -16.05 -12.59 -5.84
C LEU A 370 -16.76 -13.54 -6.83
N GLN A 371 -16.67 -13.28 -8.13
CA GLN A 371 -17.29 -14.13 -9.15
C GLN A 371 -16.60 -15.49 -9.21
N ASP A 372 -15.26 -15.50 -9.28
CA ASP A 372 -14.47 -16.74 -9.29
C ASP A 372 -14.76 -17.60 -8.05
N ASP A 373 -14.79 -17.00 -6.86
CA ASP A 373 -15.10 -17.72 -5.63
C ASP A 373 -16.50 -18.32 -5.64
N ILE A 374 -17.53 -17.56 -6.05
CA ILE A 374 -18.92 -18.04 -6.13
C ILE A 374 -19.02 -19.21 -7.12
N LEU A 375 -18.39 -19.11 -8.29
CA LEU A 375 -18.44 -20.14 -9.32
C LEU A 375 -17.60 -21.39 -8.97
N SER A 376 -16.65 -21.26 -8.04
CA SER A 376 -15.82 -22.37 -7.58
C SER A 376 -16.47 -23.29 -6.53
N PHE A 377 -17.62 -22.89 -5.97
CA PHE A 377 -18.36 -23.70 -5.00
C PHE A 377 -19.08 -24.91 -5.66
N ASP A 378 -19.54 -25.84 -4.84
CA ASP A 378 -20.42 -26.92 -5.29
C ASP A 378 -21.78 -26.38 -5.79
N GLU A 379 -22.47 -27.16 -6.64
CA GLU A 379 -23.71 -26.73 -7.31
C GLU A 379 -24.79 -26.24 -6.33
N GLU A 380 -24.88 -26.84 -5.14
CA GLU A 380 -25.90 -26.48 -4.14
C GLU A 380 -25.61 -25.11 -3.52
N LYS A 381 -24.38 -24.88 -3.03
CA LYS A 381 -23.99 -23.57 -2.47
C LYS A 381 -23.95 -22.50 -3.54
N GLN A 382 -23.43 -22.83 -4.72
CA GLN A 382 -23.38 -21.92 -5.86
C GLN A 382 -24.79 -21.42 -6.19
N ALA A 383 -25.79 -22.30 -6.25
CA ALA A 383 -27.17 -21.89 -6.53
C ALA A 383 -27.73 -20.91 -5.49
N VAL A 384 -27.41 -21.09 -4.19
CA VAL A 384 -27.83 -20.17 -3.12
C VAL A 384 -27.15 -18.81 -3.27
N TYR A 385 -25.83 -18.78 -3.49
CA TYR A 385 -25.12 -17.51 -3.67
C TYR A 385 -25.55 -16.78 -4.94
N LEU A 386 -25.80 -17.50 -6.04
CA LEU A 386 -26.31 -16.89 -7.27
C LEU A 386 -27.68 -16.23 -7.04
N GLN A 387 -28.57 -16.79 -6.22
CA GLN A 387 -29.84 -16.13 -5.88
C GLN A 387 -29.62 -14.78 -5.16
N VAL A 388 -28.59 -14.68 -4.32
CA VAL A 388 -28.28 -13.48 -3.55
C VAL A 388 -27.50 -12.45 -4.38
N TYR A 389 -26.50 -12.88 -5.13
CA TYR A 389 -25.53 -12.00 -5.79
C TYR A 389 -25.87 -11.68 -7.24
N ARG A 390 -26.68 -12.46 -7.97
CA ARG A 390 -27.10 -12.08 -9.34
C ARG A 390 -27.73 -10.68 -9.40
N PRO A 391 -28.65 -10.28 -8.50
CA PRO A 391 -29.18 -8.91 -8.50
C PRO A 391 -28.09 -7.84 -8.29
N VAL A 392 -27.09 -8.13 -7.44
CA VAL A 392 -25.95 -7.24 -7.18
C VAL A 392 -25.11 -7.07 -8.44
N TYR A 393 -24.85 -8.16 -9.18
CA TYR A 393 -24.09 -8.11 -10.43
C TYR A 393 -24.85 -7.41 -11.56
N PHE A 394 -26.18 -7.53 -11.63
CA PHE A 394 -26.97 -6.69 -12.54
C PHE A 394 -26.86 -5.19 -12.19
N GLN A 395 -26.88 -4.85 -10.90
CA GLN A 395 -26.64 -3.47 -10.46
C GLN A 395 -25.21 -3.01 -10.76
N LEU A 396 -24.22 -3.91 -10.66
CA LEU A 396 -22.84 -3.64 -11.04
C LEU A 396 -22.74 -3.30 -12.53
N VAL A 397 -23.41 -4.04 -13.42
CA VAL A 397 -23.45 -3.70 -14.85
C VAL A 397 -23.95 -2.28 -15.07
N ASP A 398 -25.05 -1.88 -14.42
CA ASP A 398 -25.58 -0.52 -14.50
C ASP A 398 -24.56 0.53 -14.05
N VAL A 399 -23.82 0.22 -12.98
CA VAL A 399 -22.76 1.09 -12.47
C VAL A 399 -21.60 1.16 -13.47
N LEU A 400 -21.08 0.04 -13.96
CA LEU A 400 -19.93 -0.01 -14.86
C LEU A 400 -20.22 0.69 -16.19
N LEU A 401 -21.40 0.49 -16.77
CA LEU A 401 -21.82 1.20 -17.98
C LEU A 401 -21.83 2.71 -17.75
N ARG A 402 -22.43 3.17 -16.66
CA ARG A 402 -22.42 4.60 -16.28
C ARG A 402 -21.01 5.12 -16.03
N LYS A 403 -20.11 4.32 -15.45
CA LYS A 403 -18.71 4.73 -15.20
C LYS A 403 -17.87 4.74 -16.48
N SER A 404 -18.23 3.94 -17.48
CA SER A 404 -17.60 3.91 -18.81
C SER A 404 -18.15 4.98 -19.77
N HIS A 405 -19.28 5.60 -19.44
CA HIS A 405 -19.94 6.63 -20.24
C HIS A 405 -19.06 7.88 -20.36
N TYR A 406 -18.84 8.35 -21.59
CA TYR A 406 -18.08 9.57 -21.84
C TYR A 406 -18.73 10.81 -21.21
N PRO A 407 -17.96 11.77 -20.68
CA PRO A 407 -18.52 13.05 -20.26
C PRO A 407 -19.04 13.86 -21.47
N CYS A 408 -19.65 15.02 -21.20
CA CYS A 408 -20.08 15.91 -22.27
C CYS A 408 -18.87 16.41 -23.09
N GLN A 409 -19.10 16.82 -24.35
CA GLN A 409 -18.00 17.19 -25.25
C GLN A 409 -17.14 18.34 -24.70
N GLU A 410 -17.75 19.30 -24.03
CA GLU A 410 -17.06 20.45 -23.42
C GLU A 410 -16.12 19.99 -22.30
N GLU A 411 -16.62 19.14 -21.39
CA GLU A 411 -15.84 18.56 -20.31
C GLU A 411 -14.73 17.66 -20.83
N TYR A 412 -15.03 16.73 -21.75
CA TYR A 412 -14.03 15.83 -22.32
C TYR A 412 -12.91 16.59 -23.05
N THR A 413 -13.25 17.71 -23.70
CA THR A 413 -12.24 18.54 -24.38
C THR A 413 -11.31 19.21 -23.37
N SER A 414 -11.82 19.57 -22.18
CA SER A 414 -11.03 20.19 -21.10
C SER A 414 -10.05 19.24 -20.41
N TRP A 415 -10.25 17.93 -20.50
CA TRP A 415 -9.37 16.93 -19.91
C TRP A 415 -7.98 16.93 -20.55
N SER A 416 -6.97 16.67 -19.72
CA SER A 416 -5.58 16.54 -20.18
C SER A 416 -5.39 15.28 -21.03
N SER A 417 -4.24 15.18 -21.72
CA SER A 417 -3.90 13.97 -22.47
C SER A 417 -3.76 12.75 -21.55
N ASP A 418 -3.24 12.96 -20.35
CA ASP A 418 -3.01 11.88 -19.37
C ASP A 418 -4.34 11.40 -18.78
N ASP A 419 -5.28 12.31 -18.47
CA ASP A 419 -6.61 11.96 -17.98
C ASP A 419 -7.40 11.13 -19.00
N LYS A 420 -7.29 11.48 -20.29
CA LYS A 420 -7.93 10.73 -21.38
C LYS A 420 -7.35 9.33 -21.53
N GLU A 421 -6.03 9.20 -21.41
CA GLU A 421 -5.37 7.89 -21.46
C GLU A 421 -5.71 7.03 -20.24
N GLN A 422 -5.74 7.61 -19.04
CA GLN A 422 -6.20 6.91 -17.83
C GLN A 422 -7.65 6.45 -17.96
N PHE A 423 -8.54 7.28 -18.50
CA PHE A 423 -9.92 6.87 -18.76
C PHE A 423 -10.01 5.76 -19.79
N ARG A 424 -9.18 5.80 -20.85
CA ARG A 424 -9.10 4.71 -21.84
C ARG A 424 -8.67 3.40 -21.19
N ILE A 425 -7.64 3.40 -20.34
CA ILE A 425 -7.17 2.23 -19.59
C ILE A 425 -8.29 1.73 -18.66
N TYR A 426 -8.93 2.64 -17.92
CA TYR A 426 -10.04 2.30 -17.04
C TYR A 426 -11.23 1.65 -17.78
N ARG A 427 -11.54 2.11 -19.00
CA ARG A 427 -12.54 1.43 -19.85
C ARG A 427 -12.10 0.02 -20.26
N VAL A 428 -10.81 -0.22 -20.50
CA VAL A 428 -10.32 -1.59 -20.74
C VAL A 428 -10.52 -2.45 -19.49
N ASP A 429 -10.17 -1.95 -18.30
CA ASP A 429 -10.36 -2.70 -17.05
C ASP A 429 -11.86 -2.99 -16.77
N ILE A 430 -12.76 -2.04 -17.11
CA ILE A 430 -14.21 -2.26 -17.06
C ILE A 430 -14.63 -3.33 -18.07
N SER A 431 -14.09 -3.31 -19.29
CA SER A 431 -14.40 -4.30 -20.32
C SER A 431 -14.07 -5.71 -19.85
N ASP A 432 -12.89 -5.89 -19.27
CA ASP A 432 -12.46 -7.17 -18.69
C ASP A 432 -13.40 -7.58 -17.54
N THR A 433 -13.79 -6.63 -16.68
CA THR A 433 -14.77 -6.90 -15.61
C THR A 433 -16.13 -7.34 -16.17
N LEU A 434 -16.65 -6.69 -17.22
CA LEU A 434 -17.92 -7.02 -17.85
C LEU A 434 -17.90 -8.43 -18.47
N MET A 435 -16.76 -8.85 -19.02
CA MET A 435 -16.56 -10.21 -19.51
C MET A 435 -16.80 -11.26 -18.41
N TYR A 436 -16.18 -11.08 -17.23
CA TYR A 436 -16.38 -11.98 -16.09
C TYR A 436 -17.82 -11.92 -15.53
N VAL A 437 -18.44 -10.73 -15.55
CA VAL A 437 -19.85 -10.57 -15.17
C VAL A 437 -20.77 -11.36 -16.12
N TYR A 438 -20.44 -11.43 -17.42
CA TYR A 438 -21.20 -12.22 -18.40
C TYR A 438 -21.15 -13.71 -18.10
N GLU A 439 -20.02 -14.26 -17.65
CA GLU A 439 -19.94 -15.67 -17.24
C GLU A 439 -20.92 -16.00 -16.12
N MET A 440 -21.17 -15.05 -15.20
CA MET A 440 -22.11 -15.25 -14.09
C MET A 440 -23.57 -15.00 -14.50
N LEU A 441 -23.86 -13.98 -15.31
CA LEU A 441 -25.23 -13.55 -15.66
C LEU A 441 -25.79 -14.26 -16.90
N GLY A 442 -24.93 -14.63 -17.85
CA GLY A 442 -25.26 -15.32 -19.09
C GLY A 442 -26.14 -14.50 -20.05
N ALA A 443 -27.00 -15.19 -20.79
CA ALA A 443 -27.84 -14.61 -21.84
C ALA A 443 -28.83 -13.52 -21.35
N GLU A 444 -29.17 -13.52 -20.06
CA GLU A 444 -30.01 -12.46 -19.48
C GLU A 444 -29.33 -11.09 -19.56
N LEU A 445 -27.99 -11.02 -19.44
CA LEU A 445 -27.24 -9.77 -19.62
C LEU A 445 -27.35 -9.26 -21.05
N LEU A 446 -27.16 -10.14 -22.04
CA LEU A 446 -27.30 -9.78 -23.45
C LEU A 446 -28.70 -9.26 -23.77
N SER A 447 -29.73 -9.93 -23.25
CA SER A 447 -31.13 -9.52 -23.43
C SER A 447 -31.39 -8.15 -22.78
N ASN A 448 -30.82 -7.91 -21.60
CA ASN A 448 -30.94 -6.64 -20.90
C ASN A 448 -30.31 -5.48 -21.68
N LEU A 449 -29.09 -5.66 -22.18
CA LEU A 449 -28.39 -4.67 -23.01
C LEU A 449 -29.15 -4.41 -24.31
N TYR A 450 -29.69 -5.47 -24.94
CA TYR A 450 -30.44 -5.38 -26.19
C TYR A 450 -31.70 -4.54 -26.01
N ASP A 451 -32.48 -4.82 -24.98
CA ASP A 451 -33.69 -4.08 -24.69
C ASP A 451 -33.40 -2.61 -24.39
N ARG A 452 -32.30 -2.30 -23.69
CA ARG A 452 -31.88 -0.93 -23.41
C ARG A 452 -31.46 -0.19 -24.67
N LEU A 453 -30.61 -0.81 -25.50
CA LEU A 453 -30.18 -0.23 -26.77
C LEU A 453 -31.37 -0.02 -27.71
N GLY A 454 -32.27 -1.00 -27.79
CA GLY A 454 -33.50 -0.90 -28.55
C GLY A 454 -34.36 0.29 -28.11
N ARG A 455 -34.59 0.44 -26.80
CA ARG A 455 -35.32 1.60 -26.24
C ARG A 455 -34.63 2.92 -26.54
N GLN A 456 -33.31 2.98 -26.38
CA GLN A 456 -32.50 4.18 -26.64
C GLN A 456 -32.60 4.65 -28.09
N LEU A 457 -32.62 3.72 -29.05
CA LEU A 457 -32.71 4.01 -30.48
C LEU A 457 -34.13 4.32 -30.96
N MET A 458 -35.17 3.88 -30.23
CA MET A 458 -36.57 4.16 -30.59
C MET A 458 -37.04 5.55 -30.16
N ASP A 459 -36.39 6.18 -29.19
CA ASP A 459 -36.70 7.54 -28.74
C ASP A 459 -35.78 8.56 -29.44
N PRO A 460 -36.32 9.46 -30.30
CA PRO A 460 -35.52 10.44 -31.03
C PRO A 460 -34.74 11.41 -30.13
N GLN A 461 -35.22 11.70 -28.92
CA GLN A 461 -34.51 12.60 -28.00
C GLN A 461 -33.32 11.90 -27.35
N LEU A 462 -33.50 10.63 -26.97
CA LEU A 462 -32.43 9.82 -26.37
C LEU A 462 -31.37 9.43 -27.40
N SER A 463 -31.79 9.08 -28.62
CA SER A 463 -30.88 8.74 -29.73
C SER A 463 -29.97 9.90 -30.16
N ALA A 464 -30.25 11.14 -29.77
CA ALA A 464 -29.39 12.29 -30.03
C ALA A 464 -28.17 12.34 -29.09
N VAL A 465 -28.23 11.69 -27.93
CA VAL A 465 -27.14 11.60 -26.96
C VAL A 465 -26.28 10.38 -27.30
N TRP A 466 -25.23 10.63 -28.08
CA TRP A 466 -24.37 9.56 -28.60
C TRP A 466 -23.65 8.81 -27.47
N GLN A 467 -23.34 9.45 -26.35
CA GLN A 467 -22.58 8.84 -25.24
C GLN A 467 -23.33 7.67 -24.60
N GLU A 468 -24.64 7.76 -24.42
CA GLU A 468 -25.45 6.68 -23.85
C GLU A 468 -25.55 5.49 -24.83
N THR A 469 -25.72 5.79 -26.12
CA THR A 469 -25.72 4.76 -27.17
C THR A 469 -24.36 4.08 -27.24
N GLU A 470 -23.28 4.85 -27.12
CA GLU A 470 -21.90 4.35 -27.13
C GLU A 470 -21.61 3.49 -25.90
N ALA A 471 -22.03 3.89 -24.70
CA ALA A 471 -21.80 3.11 -23.48
C ALA A 471 -22.51 1.75 -23.52
N LEU A 472 -23.76 1.70 -24.00
CA LEU A 472 -24.49 0.45 -24.18
C LEU A 472 -23.83 -0.46 -25.21
N LEU A 473 -23.34 0.12 -26.31
CA LEU A 473 -22.65 -0.61 -27.37
C LEU A 473 -21.27 -1.10 -26.93
N PHE A 474 -20.54 -0.29 -26.15
CA PHE A 474 -19.31 -0.68 -25.48
C PHE A 474 -19.54 -1.87 -24.56
N GLY A 475 -20.62 -1.86 -23.76
CA GLY A 475 -20.98 -3.02 -22.93
C GLY A 475 -21.20 -4.30 -23.74
N PHE A 476 -21.82 -4.20 -24.92
CA PHE A 476 -21.95 -5.32 -25.86
C PHE A 476 -20.59 -5.76 -26.42
N GLN A 477 -19.78 -4.80 -26.87
CA GLN A 477 -18.45 -5.05 -27.39
C GLN A 477 -17.60 -5.83 -26.38
N SER A 478 -17.64 -5.43 -25.11
CA SER A 478 -16.86 -6.03 -24.02
C SER A 478 -17.14 -7.52 -23.80
N ILE A 479 -18.33 -8.00 -24.17
CA ILE A 479 -18.75 -9.39 -23.93
C ILE A 479 -18.86 -10.20 -25.22
N ALA A 480 -18.80 -9.55 -26.40
CA ALA A 480 -19.12 -10.16 -27.69
C ALA A 480 -18.24 -11.35 -28.07
N GLU A 481 -16.93 -11.31 -27.76
CA GLU A 481 -16.00 -12.41 -28.06
C GLU A 481 -16.18 -13.63 -27.14
N THR A 482 -16.87 -13.47 -26.00
CA THR A 482 -17.10 -14.53 -25.01
C THR A 482 -18.45 -15.24 -25.18
N ILE A 483 -19.28 -14.79 -26.12
CA ILE A 483 -20.62 -15.33 -26.32
C ILE A 483 -20.53 -16.73 -26.93
N ASP A 484 -21.10 -17.72 -26.23
CA ASP A 484 -21.26 -19.06 -26.79
C ASP A 484 -22.19 -19.01 -28.02
N VAL A 485 -21.64 -19.45 -29.16
CA VAL A 485 -22.27 -19.49 -30.49
C VAL A 485 -23.64 -20.19 -30.47
N ASN A 486 -23.89 -21.07 -29.49
CA ASN A 486 -25.12 -21.84 -29.36
C ASN A 486 -26.33 -21.05 -28.82
N TYR A 487 -26.14 -19.87 -28.21
CA TYR A 487 -27.18 -19.23 -27.38
C TYR A 487 -27.73 -17.88 -27.85
N SER A 488 -27.32 -17.35 -29.00
CA SER A 488 -27.61 -15.94 -29.27
C SER A 488 -28.77 -15.67 -30.22
N ASP A 489 -30.00 -15.83 -29.72
CA ASP A 489 -31.18 -15.21 -30.32
C ASP A 489 -31.07 -13.67 -30.34
N VAL A 490 -30.20 -13.10 -29.50
CA VAL A 490 -30.00 -11.66 -29.33
C VAL A 490 -29.05 -11.06 -30.37
N ILE A 491 -28.00 -11.77 -30.80
CA ILE A 491 -27.03 -11.24 -31.78
C ILE A 491 -27.69 -10.84 -33.11
N PRO A 492 -28.58 -11.63 -33.72
CA PRO A 492 -29.29 -11.22 -34.93
C PRO A 492 -30.08 -9.91 -34.72
N GLY A 493 -30.71 -9.77 -33.55
CA GLY A 493 -31.40 -8.55 -33.16
C GLY A 493 -30.46 -7.37 -33.06
N LEU A 494 -29.32 -7.52 -32.38
CA LEU A 494 -28.29 -6.49 -32.22
C LEU A 494 -27.77 -6.03 -33.59
N ILE A 495 -27.40 -6.96 -34.48
CA ILE A 495 -26.96 -6.64 -35.84
C ILE A 495 -28.03 -5.84 -36.59
N GLY A 496 -29.32 -6.15 -36.39
CA GLY A 496 -30.42 -5.37 -36.96
C GLY A 496 -30.57 -3.95 -36.38
N LEU A 497 -30.04 -3.69 -35.18
CA LEU A 497 -30.04 -2.37 -34.55
C LEU A 497 -28.85 -1.50 -34.99
N ILE A 498 -27.67 -2.08 -35.29
CA ILE A 498 -26.47 -1.31 -35.63
C ILE A 498 -26.72 -0.32 -36.80
N PRO A 499 -27.36 -0.69 -37.92
CA PRO A 499 -27.68 0.25 -39.01
C PRO A 499 -28.63 1.39 -38.64
N ARG A 500 -29.30 1.32 -37.48
CA ARG A 500 -30.20 2.36 -36.99
C ARG A 500 -29.49 3.37 -36.09
N ILE A 501 -28.23 3.12 -35.73
CA ILE A 501 -27.44 4.02 -34.90
C ILE A 501 -27.10 5.28 -35.70
N ASN A 502 -27.44 6.45 -35.14
CA ASN A 502 -27.05 7.74 -35.71
C ASN A 502 -25.58 8.05 -35.37
N ILE A 503 -24.66 7.67 -36.26
CA ILE A 503 -23.22 7.90 -36.10
C ILE A 503 -22.91 9.40 -36.25
N SER A 504 -23.01 10.10 -35.12
CA SER A 504 -22.80 11.55 -35.02
C SER A 504 -21.44 11.92 -34.43
N ASN A 505 -20.68 10.95 -33.92
CA ASN A 505 -19.41 11.13 -33.23
C ASN A 505 -18.39 10.03 -33.63
N VAL A 506 -17.11 10.38 -33.66
CA VAL A 506 -16.01 9.46 -34.03
C VAL A 506 -15.86 8.32 -33.03
N MET A 507 -15.97 8.59 -31.73
CA MET A 507 -15.87 7.55 -30.70
C MET A 507 -16.99 6.52 -30.85
N LEU A 508 -18.22 6.97 -31.12
CA LEU A 508 -19.33 6.07 -31.41
C LEU A 508 -19.09 5.27 -32.70
N ALA A 509 -18.53 5.90 -33.74
CA ALA A 509 -18.18 5.20 -34.97
C ALA A 509 -17.15 4.09 -34.71
N ASP A 510 -16.11 4.38 -33.94
CA ASP A 510 -15.10 3.39 -33.55
C ASP A 510 -15.72 2.23 -32.76
N THR A 511 -16.54 2.51 -31.75
CA THR A 511 -17.24 1.48 -30.95
C THR A 511 -18.15 0.61 -31.81
N VAL A 512 -18.85 1.18 -32.80
CA VAL A 512 -19.62 0.40 -33.80
C VAL A 512 -18.72 -0.54 -34.58
N MET A 513 -17.60 -0.03 -35.11
CA MET A 513 -16.67 -0.84 -35.90
C MET A 513 -16.01 -1.94 -35.07
N TYR A 514 -15.62 -1.65 -33.84
CA TYR A 514 -15.08 -2.67 -32.93
C TYR A 514 -16.12 -3.71 -32.55
N THR A 515 -17.38 -3.32 -32.31
CA THR A 515 -18.47 -4.27 -32.04
C THR A 515 -18.69 -5.22 -33.22
N ILE A 516 -18.72 -4.70 -34.45
CA ILE A 516 -18.79 -5.53 -35.66
C ILE A 516 -17.59 -6.47 -35.74
N GLY A 517 -16.39 -5.97 -35.46
CA GLY A 517 -15.16 -6.76 -35.44
C GLY A 517 -15.20 -7.91 -34.42
N SER A 518 -15.68 -7.65 -33.21
CA SER A 518 -15.82 -8.67 -32.15
C SER A 518 -16.83 -9.77 -32.49
N LEU A 519 -17.77 -9.51 -33.40
CA LEU A 519 -18.75 -10.48 -33.91
C LEU A 519 -18.26 -11.24 -35.15
N ALA A 520 -16.99 -11.08 -35.57
CA ALA A 520 -16.48 -11.66 -36.81
C ALA A 520 -16.58 -13.18 -36.88
N GLU A 521 -16.28 -13.89 -35.78
CA GLU A 521 -16.40 -15.35 -35.72
C GLU A 521 -17.86 -15.79 -35.90
N TRP A 522 -18.78 -15.16 -35.17
CA TRP A 522 -20.22 -15.44 -35.29
C TRP A 522 -20.77 -15.14 -36.69
N LEU A 523 -20.30 -14.06 -37.33
CA LEU A 523 -20.67 -13.69 -38.70
C LEU A 523 -20.18 -14.69 -39.75
N SER A 524 -19.05 -15.37 -39.48
CA SER A 524 -18.52 -16.44 -40.33
C SER A 524 -19.51 -17.60 -40.42
N ASP A 525 -20.19 -17.91 -39.31
CA ASP A 525 -21.22 -18.95 -39.22
C ASP A 525 -22.59 -18.47 -39.72
N HIS A 526 -22.82 -17.16 -39.82
CA HIS A 526 -24.09 -16.56 -40.26
C HIS A 526 -23.94 -15.58 -41.45
N PRO A 527 -23.48 -16.02 -42.64
CA PRO A 527 -23.19 -15.12 -43.77
C PRO A 527 -24.36 -14.27 -44.26
N VAL A 528 -25.61 -14.70 -44.00
CA VAL A 528 -26.82 -13.96 -44.38
C VAL A 528 -26.87 -12.57 -43.74
N MET A 529 -26.28 -12.41 -42.55
CA MET A 529 -26.27 -11.15 -41.81
C MET A 529 -25.25 -10.14 -42.34
N LEU A 530 -24.26 -10.57 -43.13
CA LEU A 530 -23.21 -9.70 -43.69
C LEU A 530 -23.77 -8.60 -44.59
N GLY A 531 -24.87 -8.87 -45.30
CA GLY A 531 -25.49 -7.90 -46.21
C GLY A 531 -26.01 -6.63 -45.52
N GLY A 532 -26.35 -6.71 -44.23
CA GLY A 532 -26.80 -5.55 -43.44
C GLY A 532 -25.67 -4.72 -42.84
N ILE A 533 -24.45 -5.29 -42.76
CA ILE A 533 -23.30 -4.68 -42.11
C ILE A 533 -22.31 -4.10 -43.13
N LEU A 534 -22.01 -4.84 -44.21
CA LEU A 534 -20.99 -4.45 -45.21
C LEU A 534 -21.29 -3.17 -45.99
N THR A 535 -22.51 -2.64 -45.89
CA THR A 535 -22.94 -1.43 -46.58
C THR A 535 -22.84 -0.16 -45.73
N MET A 536 -22.58 -0.29 -44.43
CA MET A 536 -22.18 0.82 -43.55
C MET A 536 -20.69 1.09 -43.71
#